data_AF-A0A951Q405-F1
#
_entry.id   AF-A0A951Q405-F1
#
_cell.length_a   1.000
_cell.length_b   1.000
_cell.length_c   1.000
_cell.angle_alpha   90.00
_cell.angle_beta   90.00
_cell.angle_gamma   90.00
#
_symmetry.space_group_name_H-M   'P 1'
#
loop_
_entity.id
_entity.type
_entity.pdbx_description
1 polymer ?
#
loop_
_entity_poly.entity_id
_entity_poly.type
_entity_poly.pdbx_seq_one_letter_code
_entity_poly.pdbx_strand_id
1 'polypeptide(L)'
;MNLSNQAQLNNSLLNQIRYQLESIEIHDNKLARLLCKIIPSNCPFERTVSILGRTLFHIPPLCKLNPLYEQIVSLRFKCLMYLADECGEDVTKYC
;
A
#
# COMPACT_ATOMS: atom_id res chain seq x y z
N MET A 1 -22.53 31.22 -1.12
CA MET A 1 -21.75 30.37 -0.19
C MET A 1 -21.32 29.10 -0.95
N ASN A 2 -20.46 29.27 -1.95
CA ASN A 2 -19.01 28.98 -1.96
C ASN A 2 -18.68 27.48 -2.11
N LEU A 3 -18.65 27.01 -3.36
CA LEU A 3 -18.08 25.71 -3.79
C LEU A 3 -16.59 25.54 -3.41
N SER A 4 -15.89 26.63 -3.10
CA SER A 4 -14.48 26.67 -2.74
C SER A 4 -14.15 26.01 -1.39
N ASN A 5 -15.10 25.94 -0.45
CA ASN A 5 -14.86 25.37 0.88
C ASN A 5 -14.87 23.83 0.92
N GLN A 6 -15.58 23.16 0.00
CA GLN A 6 -15.65 21.69 -0.02
C GLN A 6 -14.32 21.05 -0.45
N ALA A 7 -13.62 21.65 -1.42
CA ALA A 7 -12.34 21.13 -1.89
C ALA A 7 -11.20 21.29 -0.85
N GLN A 8 -11.25 22.33 -0.01
CA GLN A 8 -10.23 22.56 1.02
C GLN A 8 -10.42 21.64 2.24
N LEU A 9 -11.66 21.38 2.67
CA LEU A 9 -11.96 20.45 3.77
C LEU A 9 -11.61 18.99 3.44
N ASN A 10 -11.85 18.58 2.19
CA ASN A 10 -11.52 17.21 1.75
C ASN A 10 -10.01 16.95 1.76
N ASN A 11 -9.21 17.96 1.42
CA ASN A 11 -7.75 17.86 1.49
C ASN A 11 -7.23 17.78 2.93
N SER A 12 -7.85 18.48 3.89
CA SER A 12 -7.42 18.38 5.29
C SER A 12 -7.72 17.01 5.90
N LEU A 13 -8.89 16.42 5.62
CA LEU A 13 -9.23 15.08 6.12
C LEU A 13 -8.33 13.99 5.53
N LEU A 14 -8.08 14.02 4.21
CA LEU A 14 -7.16 13.06 3.57
C LEU A 14 -5.75 13.17 4.14
N ASN A 15 -5.26 14.39 4.39
CA ASN A 15 -3.95 14.61 4.99
C ASN A 15 -3.90 14.12 6.46
N GLN A 16 -4.97 14.28 7.22
CA GLN A 16 -5.08 13.70 8.56
C GLN A 16 -5.01 12.17 8.50
N ILE A 17 -5.75 11.53 7.59
CA ILE A 17 -5.70 10.07 7.41
C ILE A 17 -4.29 9.61 7.00
N ARG A 18 -3.62 10.33 6.10
CA ARG A 18 -2.23 10.06 5.72
C ARG A 18 -1.31 10.08 6.93
N TYR A 19 -1.37 11.14 7.73
CA TYR A 19 -0.57 11.27 8.94
C TYR A 19 -0.87 10.16 9.95
N GLN A 20 -2.13 9.82 10.14
CA GLN A 20 -2.54 8.72 11.03
C GLN A 20 -1.95 7.39 10.57
N LEU A 21 -2.02 7.05 9.27
CA LEU A 21 -1.42 5.84 8.71
C LEU A 21 0.11 5.83 8.86
N GLU A 22 0.77 6.96 8.66
CA GLU A 22 2.22 7.10 8.82
C GLU A 22 2.66 6.97 10.28
N SER A 23 1.81 7.38 11.24
CA SER A 23 2.07 7.24 12.67
C SER A 23 1.82 5.84 13.23
N ILE A 24 1.29 4.90 12.43
CA ILE A 24 1.08 3.53 12.90
C ILE A 24 2.44 2.87 13.16
N GLU A 25 2.61 2.38 14.37
CA GLU A 25 3.71 1.53 14.80
C GLU A 25 3.20 0.10 15.00
N ILE A 26 3.94 -0.87 14.49
CA ILE A 26 3.54 -2.27 14.48
C ILE A 26 4.18 -2.98 15.66
N HIS A 27 3.35 -3.57 16.53
CA HIS A 27 3.79 -4.27 17.74
C HIS A 27 3.08 -5.63 17.92
N ASP A 28 2.29 -6.07 16.93
CA ASP A 28 1.55 -7.34 16.97
C ASP A 28 1.87 -8.18 15.74
N ASN A 29 2.45 -9.35 15.98
CA ASN A 29 2.87 -10.30 14.96
C ASN A 29 1.67 -10.79 14.13
N LYS A 30 0.50 -11.00 14.75
CA LYS A 30 -0.69 -11.47 14.03
C LYS A 30 -1.20 -10.41 13.06
N LEU A 31 -1.25 -9.15 13.52
CA LEU A 31 -1.63 -8.01 12.69
C LEU A 31 -0.63 -7.82 11.55
N ALA A 32 0.67 -7.83 11.85
CA ALA A 32 1.72 -7.67 10.85
C ALA A 32 1.62 -8.74 9.74
N ARG A 33 1.44 -10.01 10.12
CA ARG A 33 1.26 -11.11 9.15
C ARG A 33 0.00 -10.95 8.32
N LEU A 34 -1.10 -10.48 8.91
CA LEU A 34 -2.35 -10.24 8.20
C LEU A 34 -2.18 -9.12 7.18
N LEU A 35 -1.58 -8.01 7.57
CA LEU A 35 -1.31 -6.87 6.69
C LEU A 35 -0.36 -7.26 5.54
N CYS A 36 0.69 -8.04 5.81
CA CYS A 36 1.57 -8.59 4.77
C CYS A 36 0.88 -9.59 3.83
N LYS A 37 -0.28 -10.15 4.19
CA LYS A 37 -1.06 -11.01 3.29
C LYS A 37 -2.10 -10.23 2.47
N ILE A 38 -2.68 -9.19 3.07
CA ILE A 38 -3.75 -8.39 2.44
C ILE A 38 -3.17 -7.36 1.48
N ILE A 39 -2.10 -6.67 1.88
CA ILE A 39 -1.48 -5.63 1.06
C ILE A 39 -0.55 -6.32 0.06
N PRO A 40 -0.77 -6.25 -1.26
CA PRO A 40 0.05 -6.97 -2.22
C PRO A 40 1.50 -6.44 -2.28
N SER A 41 2.47 -7.32 -2.56
CA SER A 41 3.89 -6.96 -2.76
C SER A 41 4.13 -6.20 -4.07
N ASN A 42 3.30 -6.46 -5.07
CA ASN A 42 3.37 -5.86 -6.40
C ASN A 42 2.13 -5.02 -6.71
N CYS A 43 2.25 -4.11 -7.67
CA CYS A 43 1.13 -3.29 -8.11
C CYS A 43 0.06 -4.18 -8.78
N PRO A 44 -1.16 -4.32 -8.23
CA PRO A 44 -2.17 -5.21 -8.80
C PRO A 44 -2.65 -4.76 -10.19
N PHE A 45 -2.45 -3.49 -10.53
CA PHE A 45 -2.83 -2.92 -11.82
C PHE A 45 -1.80 -3.19 -12.91
N GLU A 46 -0.51 -3.29 -12.54
CA GLU A 46 0.54 -3.56 -13.51
C GLU A 46 0.47 -5.01 -13.97
N ARG A 47 0.25 -5.22 -15.27
CA ARG A 47 0.18 -6.56 -15.84
C ARG A 47 0.38 -6.53 -17.34
N THR A 48 0.98 -7.58 -17.87
CA THR A 48 1.15 -7.78 -19.30
C THR A 48 0.09 -8.75 -19.81
N VAL A 49 -0.66 -8.35 -20.84
CA VAL A 49 -1.67 -9.19 -21.47
C VAL A 49 -1.05 -9.81 -22.73
N SER A 50 -0.93 -11.13 -22.75
CA SER A 50 -0.34 -11.89 -23.86
C SER A 50 -1.27 -13.00 -24.36
N ILE A 51 -1.29 -13.22 -25.67
CA ILE A 51 -2.05 -14.28 -26.33
C ILE A 51 -1.08 -15.06 -27.24
N LEU A 52 -1.09 -16.40 -27.15
CA LEU A 52 -0.21 -17.27 -27.94
C LEU A 52 1.29 -16.91 -27.85
N GLY A 53 1.74 -16.48 -26.67
CA GLY A 53 3.14 -16.07 -26.44
C GLY A 53 3.52 -14.70 -27.02
N ARG A 54 2.56 -13.95 -27.59
CA ARG A 54 2.77 -12.59 -28.07
C ARG A 54 2.11 -11.60 -27.13
N THR A 55 2.87 -10.60 -26.67
CA THR A 55 2.34 -9.48 -25.87
C THR A 55 1.40 -8.65 -26.72
N LEU A 56 0.15 -8.50 -26.27
CA LEU A 56 -0.84 -7.64 -26.91
C LEU A 56 -0.68 -6.19 -26.44
N PHE A 57 -0.62 -5.99 -25.12
CA PHE A 57 -0.31 -4.71 -24.50
C PHE A 57 0.15 -4.89 -23.04
N HIS A 58 0.76 -3.84 -22.49
CA HIS A 58 1.22 -3.78 -21.11
C HIS A 58 0.47 -2.68 -20.36
N ILE A 59 -0.16 -3.02 -19.23
CA ILE A 59 -0.80 -2.06 -18.34
C ILE A 59 0.28 -1.55 -17.38
N PRO A 60 0.60 -0.23 -17.39
CA PRO A 60 1.63 0.33 -16.53
C PRO A 60 1.20 0.32 -15.04
N PRO A 61 2.14 0.56 -14.11
CA PRO A 61 1.80 0.68 -12.69
C PRO A 61 0.93 1.92 -12.45
N LEU A 62 -0.38 1.70 -12.32
CA LEU A 62 -1.37 2.74 -12.00
C LEU A 62 -1.56 2.96 -10.49
N CYS A 63 -0.67 2.38 -9.68
CA CYS A 63 -0.81 2.36 -8.23
C CYS A 63 -0.78 3.75 -7.56
N LYS A 64 -0.14 4.75 -8.18
CA LYS A 64 -0.10 6.14 -7.69
C LYS A 64 -1.44 6.88 -7.83
N LEU A 65 -2.45 6.31 -8.50
CA LEU A 65 -3.80 6.88 -8.57
C LEU A 65 -4.51 6.85 -7.22
N ASN A 66 -4.17 5.90 -6.33
CA ASN A 66 -4.73 5.86 -4.99
C ASN A 66 -4.04 6.93 -4.10
N PRO A 67 -4.79 7.91 -3.54
CA PRO A 67 -4.22 8.99 -2.72
C PRO A 67 -3.47 8.53 -1.45
N LEU A 68 -3.64 7.28 -1.02
CA LEU A 68 -3.04 6.68 0.17
C LEU A 68 -2.04 5.55 -0.17
N TYR A 69 -1.67 5.38 -1.44
CA TYR A 69 -0.82 4.25 -1.86
C TYR A 69 0.53 4.21 -1.13
N GLU A 70 1.24 5.35 -1.03
CA GLU A 70 2.54 5.41 -0.33
C GLU A 70 2.41 4.98 1.13
N GLN A 71 1.37 5.45 1.81
CA GLN A 71 1.15 5.14 3.21
C GLN A 71 0.86 3.64 3.42
N ILE A 72 0.09 3.02 2.52
CA ILE A 72 -0.21 1.58 2.56
C ILE A 72 1.04 0.74 2.30
N VAL A 73 1.85 1.12 1.30
CA VAL A 73 3.11 0.41 0.99
C VAL A 73 4.11 0.57 2.14
N SER A 74 4.22 1.77 2.70
CA SER A 74 5.04 2.05 3.88
C SER A 74 4.60 1.23 5.09
N LEU A 75 3.29 1.13 5.34
CA LEU A 75 2.74 0.27 6.40
C LEU A 75 3.11 -1.20 6.21
N ARG A 76 3.01 -1.72 4.98
CA ARG A 76 3.44 -3.08 4.65
C ARG A 76 4.94 -3.26 4.92
N PHE A 77 5.76 -2.30 4.51
CA PHE A 77 7.21 -2.35 4.77
C PHE A 77 7.50 -2.40 6.27
N LYS A 78 6.85 -1.56 7.09
CA LYS A 78 6.97 -1.61 8.55
C LYS A 78 6.59 -2.99 9.11
N CYS A 79 5.52 -3.60 8.61
CA CYS A 79 5.14 -4.95 9.02
C CYS A 79 6.21 -5.99 8.68
N LEU A 80 6.82 -5.90 7.50
CA LEU A 80 7.90 -6.81 7.09
C LEU A 80 9.15 -6.63 7.97
N MET A 81 9.55 -5.39 8.25
CA MET A 81 10.70 -5.11 9.12
C MET A 81 10.46 -5.61 10.55
N TYR A 82 9.28 -5.34 11.11
CA TYR A 82 8.90 -5.86 12.43
C TYR A 82 8.96 -7.40 12.50
N LEU A 83 8.44 -8.09 11.48
CA LEU A 83 8.48 -9.54 11.42
C LEU A 83 9.90 -10.10 11.25
N ALA A 84 10.74 -9.45 10.44
CA ALA A 84 12.11 -9.88 10.20
C ALA A 84 13.03 -9.59 11.39
N ASP A 85 13.05 -8.35 11.87
CA ASP A 85 14.04 -7.84 12.82
C ASP A 85 13.65 -8.13 14.28
N GLU A 86 12.37 -7.95 14.64
CA GLU A 86 11.92 -8.15 16.02
C GLU A 86 11.43 -9.58 16.28
N CYS A 87 10.75 -10.19 15.31
CA CYS A 87 10.21 -11.54 15.46
C CYS A 87 11.13 -12.65 14.93
N GLY A 88 12.16 -12.30 14.15
CA GLY A 88 13.08 -13.28 13.54
C GLY A 88 12.42 -14.20 12.51
N GLU A 89 11.32 -13.77 11.89
CA GLU A 89 10.55 -14.57 10.94
C GLU A 89 11.11 -14.46 9.52
N ASP A 90 11.14 -15.57 8.78
CA ASP A 90 11.45 -15.52 7.34
C ASP A 90 10.31 -14.82 6.58
N VAL A 91 10.60 -13.62 6.09
CA VAL A 91 9.65 -12.75 5.38
C VAL A 91 9.62 -12.98 3.87
N THR A 92 10.51 -13.82 3.32
CA THR A 92 10.54 -14.11 1.87
C THR A 92 9.22 -14.71 1.36
N LYS A 93 8.49 -15.42 2.23
CA LYS A 93 7.15 -15.95 1.97
C LYS A 93 6.07 -14.88 1.70
N TYR A 94 6.37 -13.61 1.92
CA TYR A 94 5.47 -12.49 1.65
C TYR A 94 5.83 -11.74 0.36
N CYS A 95 6.96 -12.02 -0.28
CA CYS A 95 7.47 -11.29 -1.44
C CYS A 95 6.89 -11.80 -2.76
#